data_AF-A0A497EX95-F1
#
_entry.id   AF-A0A497EX95-F1
#
_cell.length_a   1.000
_cell.length_b   1.000
_cell.length_c   1.000
_cell.angle_alpha   90.00
_cell.angle_beta   90.00
_cell.angle_gamma   90.00
#
_symmetry.space_group_name_H-M   'P 1'
#
loop_
_entity.id
_entity.type
_entity.pdbx_description
1 polymer ?
#
loop_
_entity_poly.entity_id
_entity_poly.type
_entity_poly.pdbx_seq_one_letter_code
_entity_poly.pdbx_strand_id
1 'polypeptide(L)'
;MAEELVREIRKFEKRLNDLIEVGEETIEALKTLREVVNKSLKLSELVSRSEMTREQVESMLKLKIEIIEGMNNIFDEIHRSEHTKSHFIENVITLISMLEKCTREALEKVLAAK
;
A
#
# COMPACT_ATOMS: atom_id res chain seq x y z
N MET A 1 0.81 7.40 -32.55
CA MET A 1 0.99 8.44 -31.51
C MET A 1 -0.29 8.70 -30.72
N ALA A 2 -1.37 9.19 -31.31
CA ALA A 2 -2.62 9.42 -30.56
C ALA A 2 -3.17 8.14 -29.93
N GLU A 3 -3.21 7.02 -30.66
CA GLU A 3 -3.64 5.72 -30.15
C GLU A 3 -2.74 5.17 -29.03
N GLU A 4 -1.43 5.43 -29.13
CA GLU A 4 -0.45 5.02 -28.12
C GLU A 4 -0.61 5.82 -26.83
N LEU A 5 -0.80 7.14 -26.93
CA LEU A 5 -1.11 8.00 -25.79
C LEU A 5 -2.43 7.57 -25.12
N VAL A 6 -3.48 7.31 -25.90
CA VAL A 6 -4.76 6.81 -25.36
C VAL A 6 -4.58 5.47 -24.64
N ARG A 7 -3.75 4.57 -25.17
CA ARG A 7 -3.43 3.29 -24.52
C ARG A 7 -2.74 3.51 -23.16
N GLU A 8 -1.76 4.41 -23.09
CA GLU A 8 -1.08 4.69 -21.82
C GLU A 8 -1.99 5.41 -20.82
N ILE A 9 -2.87 6.31 -21.27
CA ILE A 9 -3.89 6.93 -20.40
C ILE A 9 -4.79 5.87 -19.77
N ARG A 10 -5.26 4.88 -20.54
CA ARG A 10 -6.08 3.78 -20.02
C ARG A 10 -5.33 2.89 -19.03
N LYS A 11 -4.05 2.61 -19.27
CA LYS A 11 -3.21 1.90 -18.30
C LYS A 11 -3.06 2.70 -17.02
N PHE A 12 -2.81 4.00 -17.14
CA PHE A 12 -2.70 4.90 -15.99
C PHE A 12 -3.98 4.92 -15.15
N GLU A 13 -5.15 5.04 -15.80
CA GLU A 13 -6.45 4.97 -15.14
C GLU A 13 -6.63 3.65 -14.38
N LYS A 14 -6.31 2.51 -15.00
CA LYS A 14 -6.35 1.21 -14.32
C LYS A 14 -5.45 1.19 -13.09
N ARG A 15 -4.20 1.66 -13.22
CA ARG A 15 -3.24 1.67 -12.10
C ARG A 15 -3.62 2.63 -10.98
N LEU A 16 -4.31 3.73 -11.31
CA LEU A 16 -4.88 4.63 -10.32
C LEU A 16 -5.95 3.91 -9.50
N ASN A 17 -6.84 3.17 -10.16
CA ASN A 17 -7.86 2.38 -9.47
C ASN A 17 -7.24 1.28 -8.60
N ASP A 18 -6.25 0.54 -9.12
CA ASP A 18 -5.49 -0.45 -8.34
C ASP A 18 -4.88 0.20 -7.07
N LEU A 19 -4.30 1.40 -7.18
CA LEU A 19 -3.70 2.11 -6.04
C LEU A 19 -4.73 2.59 -5.02
N ILE A 20 -5.91 3.03 -5.48
CA ILE A 20 -7.01 3.45 -4.60
C ILE A 20 -7.50 2.24 -3.80
N GLU A 21 -7.78 1.12 -4.46
CA GLU A 21 -8.25 -0.12 -3.83
C GLU A 21 -7.26 -0.61 -2.77
N VAL A 22 -5.98 -0.75 -3.14
CA VAL A 22 -4.95 -1.18 -2.18
C VAL A 22 -4.74 -0.16 -1.06
N GLY A 23 -4.96 1.14 -1.33
CA GLY A 23 -4.95 2.19 -0.32
C GLY A 23 -6.06 2.01 0.73
N GLU A 24 -7.27 1.65 0.31
CA GLU A 24 -8.39 1.34 1.21
C GLU A 24 -8.09 0.10 2.07
N GLU A 25 -7.56 -0.96 1.45
CA GLU A 25 -7.15 -2.17 2.16
C GLU A 25 -6.02 -1.88 3.18
N THR A 26 -5.06 -1.03 2.82
CA THR A 26 -3.99 -0.59 3.73
C THR A 26 -4.56 0.16 4.93
N ILE A 27 -5.55 1.03 4.71
CA ILE A 27 -6.21 1.76 5.80
C ILE A 27 -6.88 0.78 6.76
N GLU A 28 -7.55 -0.26 6.25
CA GLU A 28 -8.18 -1.28 7.08
C GLU A 28 -7.14 -2.09 7.87
N ALA A 29 -6.04 -2.51 7.23
CA ALA A 29 -4.93 -3.18 7.90
C ALA A 29 -4.33 -2.31 9.05
N LEU A 30 -4.22 -0.99 8.85
CA LEU A 30 -3.76 -0.07 9.88
C LEU A 30 -4.76 0.09 11.04
N LYS A 31 -6.07 -0.05 10.80
CA LYS A 31 -7.06 -0.12 11.89
C LYS A 31 -6.87 -1.40 12.69
N THR A 32 -6.69 -2.55 12.03
CA THR A 32 -6.37 -3.81 12.71
C THR A 32 -5.06 -3.71 13.51
N LEU A 33 -4.06 -2.98 13.01
CA LEU A 33 -2.81 -2.73 13.75
C LEU A 33 -3.06 -2.04 15.08
N ARG A 34 -4.02 -1.11 15.12
CA ARG A 34 -4.41 -0.44 16.37
C ARG A 34 -4.97 -1.44 17.39
N GLU A 35 -5.73 -2.43 16.94
CA GLU A 35 -6.22 -3.51 17.80
C GLU A 35 -5.08 -4.39 18.31
N VAL A 36 -4.11 -4.71 17.44
CA VAL A 36 -2.90 -5.46 17.82
C VAL A 36 -2.06 -4.69 18.85
N VAL A 37 -1.95 -3.36 18.73
CA VAL A 37 -1.32 -2.51 19.75
C VAL A 37 -2.06 -2.61 21.08
N ASN A 38 -3.40 -2.55 21.07
CA ASN A 38 -4.21 -2.72 22.28
C ASN A 38 -4.01 -4.11 22.92
N LYS A 39 -3.92 -5.18 22.11
CA LYS A 39 -3.58 -6.52 22.59
C LYS A 39 -2.18 -6.57 23.21
N SER A 40 -1.22 -5.86 22.62
CA SER A 40 0.16 -5.79 23.13
C SER A 40 0.24 -5.08 24.49
N LEU A 41 -0.56 -4.03 24.70
CA LEU A 41 -0.68 -3.37 26.00
C LEU A 41 -1.26 -4.34 27.06
N LYS A 42 -2.34 -5.06 26.73
CA LYS A 42 -2.90 -6.10 27.62
C LYS A 42 -1.89 -7.20 27.94
N LEU A 43 -1.08 -7.61 26.95
CA LEU A 43 -0.02 -8.58 27.15
C LEU A 43 1.01 -8.06 28.17
N SER A 44 1.40 -6.79 28.08
CA SER A 44 2.33 -6.15 29.01
C SER A 44 1.80 -6.16 30.46
N GLU A 45 0.50 -5.96 30.66
CA GLU A 45 -0.14 -6.02 31.98
C GLU A 45 -0.18 -7.45 32.56
N LEU A 46 -0.24 -8.47 31.71
CA LEU A 46 -0.18 -9.87 32.13
C LEU A 46 1.25 -10.26 32.55
N VAL A 47 2.25 -9.81 31.80
CA VAL A 47 3.67 -10.12 32.03
C VAL A 47 4.23 -9.42 33.27
N SER A 48 3.67 -8.27 33.66
CA SER A 48 4.13 -7.53 34.85
C SER A 48 3.74 -8.17 36.19
N ARG A 49 3.00 -9.29 36.18
CA ARG A 49 2.60 -10.03 37.38
C ARG A 49 3.76 -10.88 37.89
N SER A 50 4.09 -10.75 39.17
CA SER A 50 5.23 -11.43 39.81
C SER A 50 5.08 -12.95 39.88
N GLU A 51 3.84 -13.45 39.93
CA GLU A 51 3.52 -14.88 39.89
C GLU A 51 2.32 -15.11 38.96
N MET A 52 2.45 -16.05 38.03
CA MET A 52 1.39 -16.42 37.08
C MET A 52 1.03 -17.90 37.24
N THR A 53 -0.26 -18.21 37.23
CA THR A 53 -0.72 -19.59 37.14
C THR A 53 -0.47 -20.16 35.75
N ARG A 54 -0.49 -21.50 35.62
CA ARG A 54 -0.35 -22.17 34.31
C ARG A 54 -1.37 -21.68 33.28
N GLU A 55 -2.63 -21.48 33.68
CA GLU A 55 -3.70 -20.98 32.82
C GLU A 55 -3.45 -19.54 32.34
N GLN A 56 -2.90 -18.70 33.22
CA GLN A 56 -2.51 -17.34 32.88
C GLN A 56 -1.34 -17.31 31.89
N VAL A 57 -0.35 -18.18 32.08
CA VAL A 57 0.76 -18.34 31.14
C VAL A 57 0.26 -18.82 29.77
N GLU A 58 -0.67 -19.78 29.74
CA GLU A 58 -1.25 -20.26 28.48
C GLU A 58 -2.02 -19.15 27.75
N SER A 59 -2.84 -18.38 28.47
CA SER A 59 -3.59 -17.24 27.90
C SER A 59 -2.65 -16.16 27.36
N MET A 60 -1.57 -15.86 28.09
CA MET A 60 -0.53 -14.93 27.66
C MET A 60 0.16 -15.40 26.37
N LEU A 61 0.52 -16.68 26.27
CA LEU A 61 1.16 -17.24 25.08
C LEU A 61 0.22 -17.21 23.87
N LYS A 62 -1.06 -17.54 24.03
CA LYS A 62 -2.07 -17.42 22.95
C LYS A 62 -2.20 -15.99 22.46
N LEU A 63 -2.31 -15.02 23.38
CA LEU A 63 -2.38 -13.61 23.03
C LEU A 63 -1.12 -13.14 22.29
N LYS A 64 0.06 -13.63 22.69
CA LYS A 64 1.32 -13.32 22.01
C LYS A 64 1.36 -13.87 20.58
N ILE A 65 0.85 -15.08 20.35
CA ILE A 65 0.72 -15.67 19.00
C ILE A 65 -0.22 -14.81 18.15
N GLU A 66 -1.40 -14.47 18.65
CA GLU A 66 -2.35 -13.61 17.92
C GLU A 66 -1.75 -12.24 17.54
N ILE A 67 -0.94 -11.66 18.42
CA ILE A 67 -0.23 -10.40 18.13
C ILE A 67 0.77 -10.61 16.99
N ILE A 68 1.61 -11.65 17.06
CA ILE A 68 2.63 -11.92 16.04
C ILE A 68 1.99 -12.18 14.68
N GLU A 69 0.96 -13.02 14.63
CA GLU A 69 0.21 -13.32 13.39
C GLU A 69 -0.47 -12.06 12.85
N GLY A 70 -1.10 -11.27 13.71
CA GLY A 70 -1.70 -9.99 13.33
C GLY A 70 -0.68 -9.02 12.74
N MET A 71 0.47 -8.86 13.40
CA MET A 71 1.55 -7.99 12.89
C MET A 71 2.06 -8.47 11.53
N ASN A 72 2.33 -9.77 11.36
CA ASN A 72 2.83 -10.31 10.08
C ASN A 72 1.86 -10.02 8.93
N ASN A 73 0.56 -10.32 9.12
CA ASN A 73 -0.45 -10.09 8.08
C ASN A 73 -0.54 -8.60 7.69
N ILE A 74 -0.44 -7.70 8.66
CA ILE A 74 -0.47 -6.25 8.41
C ILE A 74 0.77 -5.81 7.62
N PHE A 75 1.95 -6.34 7.97
CA PHE A 75 3.18 -6.02 7.24
C PHE A 75 3.13 -6.51 5.78
N ASP A 76 2.54 -7.68 5.52
CA ASP A 76 2.36 -8.18 4.16
C ASP A 76 1.45 -7.25 3.32
N GLU A 77 0.35 -6.74 3.90
CA GLU A 77 -0.53 -5.78 3.21
C GLU A 77 0.13 -4.43 2.95
N ILE A 78 0.87 -3.90 3.95
CA ILE A 78 1.65 -2.67 3.77
C ILE A 78 2.68 -2.87 2.66
N HIS A 79 3.36 -4.01 2.62
CA HIS A 79 4.34 -4.31 1.59
C HIS A 79 3.71 -4.39 0.18
N ARG A 80 2.53 -5.02 0.05
CA ARG A 80 1.76 -5.05 -1.20
C ARG A 80 1.38 -3.64 -1.68
N SER A 81 1.02 -2.77 -0.75
CA SER A 81 0.74 -1.35 -1.01
C SER A 81 1.94 -0.60 -1.57
N GLU A 82 3.13 -0.79 -0.99
CA GLU A 82 4.35 -0.18 -1.49
C GLU A 82 4.70 -0.61 -2.91
N HIS A 83 4.55 -1.90 -3.23
CA HIS A 83 4.77 -2.41 -4.59
C HIS A 83 3.79 -1.78 -5.60
N THR A 84 2.51 -1.71 -5.24
CA THR A 84 1.47 -1.11 -6.08
C THR A 84 1.75 0.36 -6.34
N LYS A 85 2.16 1.10 -5.30
CA LYS A 85 2.56 2.51 -5.40
C LYS A 85 3.77 2.69 -6.32
N SER A 86 4.78 1.81 -6.22
CA SER A 86 5.96 1.87 -7.08
C SER A 86 5.58 1.76 -8.56
N HIS A 87 4.76 0.76 -8.91
CA HIS A 87 4.26 0.60 -10.28
C HIS A 87 3.41 1.78 -10.75
N PHE A 88 2.59 2.35 -9.87
CA PHE A 88 1.83 3.55 -10.22
C PHE A 88 2.75 4.71 -10.61
N ILE A 89 3.81 4.96 -9.83
CA ILE A 89 4.79 6.02 -10.11
C ILE A 89 5.51 5.78 -11.45
N GLU A 90 5.92 4.55 -11.74
CA GLU A 90 6.54 4.20 -13.04
C GLU A 90 5.62 4.54 -14.22
N ASN A 91 4.32 4.27 -14.09
CA ASN A 91 3.32 4.58 -15.12
C ASN A 91 3.08 6.08 -15.26
N VAL A 92 3.08 6.84 -14.15
CA VAL A 92 3.02 8.32 -14.18
C VAL A 92 4.17 8.89 -14.99
N ILE A 93 5.40 8.46 -14.71
CA ILE A 93 6.61 8.93 -15.40
C ILE A 93 6.49 8.65 -16.90
N THR A 94 6.09 7.43 -17.25
CA THR A 94 5.90 7.02 -18.65
C THR A 94 4.86 7.90 -19.36
N LEU A 95 3.72 8.15 -18.73
CA LEU A 95 2.66 9.00 -19.30
C LEU A 95 3.14 10.44 -19.50
N ILE A 96 3.84 11.02 -18.53
CA ILE A 96 4.41 12.37 -18.63
C ILE A 96 5.37 12.45 -19.82
N SER A 97 6.29 11.49 -19.96
CA SER A 97 7.25 11.48 -21.07
C SER A 97 6.56 11.38 -22.44
N MET A 98 5.47 10.60 -22.55
CA MET A 98 4.70 10.53 -23.79
C MET A 98 3.94 11.83 -24.09
N LEU A 99 3.32 12.44 -23.07
CA LEU A 99 2.66 13.74 -23.22
C LEU A 99 3.64 14.82 -23.66
N GLU A 100 4.83 14.87 -23.05
CA GLU A 100 5.89 15.81 -23.43
C GLU A 100 6.29 15.62 -24.90
N LYS A 101 6.57 14.37 -25.31
CA LYS A 101 6.93 14.04 -26.69
C LYS A 101 5.85 14.47 -27.68
N CYS A 102 4.60 14.08 -27.45
CA CYS A 102 3.48 14.44 -28.32
C CYS A 102 3.30 15.97 -28.41
N THR A 103 3.48 16.69 -27.29
CA THR A 103 3.36 18.15 -27.24
C THR A 103 4.48 18.82 -28.04
N ARG A 104 5.73 18.36 -27.89
CA ARG A 104 6.88 18.90 -28.62
C ARG A 104 6.74 18.69 -30.12
N GLU A 105 6.37 17.49 -30.55
CA GLU A 105 6.16 17.20 -31.98
C GLU A 105 5.00 18.02 -32.58
N ALA A 106 3.93 18.24 -31.82
CA ALA A 106 2.83 19.11 -32.26
C ALA A 106 3.30 20.57 -32.41
N LEU A 107 4.08 21.07 -31.44
CA LEU A 107 4.64 22.43 -31.49
C LEU A 107 5.57 22.62 -32.69
N GLU A 108 6.48 21.68 -32.94
CA GLU A 108 7.41 21.73 -34.08
C GLU A 108 6.67 21.80 -35.42
N LYS A 109 5.60 21.01 -35.58
CA LYS A 109 4.75 21.06 -36.79
C LYS A 109 4.09 22.42 -37.00
N VAL A 110 3.59 23.04 -35.94
CA VAL A 110 2.99 24.38 -36.00
C VAL A 110 4.03 25.43 -36.36
N LEU A 111 5.24 25.33 -35.82
CA LEU A 111 6.34 26.26 -36.12
C LEU A 111 6.87 26.10 -37.55
N ALA A 112 6.94 24.87 -38.07
CA ALA A 112 7.41 24.59 -39.43
C ALA A 112 6.38 24.92 -40.53
N ALA A 113 5.11 25.10 -40.16
CA ALA A 113 4.03 25.49 -41.08
C ALA A 113 3.92 27.02 -41.29
N LYS A 114 4.80 27.81 -40.66
CA LYS A 114 4.97 29.26 -40.87
C LYS A 114 6.14 29.54 -41.78
#